data_AF-A0A7S3X0C0-F1
#
_entry.id   AF-A0A7S3X0C0-F1
#
_cell.length_a   1.000
_cell.length_b   1.000
_cell.length_c   1.000
_cell.angle_alpha   90.00
_cell.angle_beta   90.00
_cell.angle_gamma   90.00
#
_symmetry.space_group_name_H-M   'P 1'
#
loop_
_entity.id
_entity.type
_entity.pdbx_description
1 polymer ?
#
loop_
_entity_poly.entity_id
_entity_poly.type
_entity_poly.pdbx_seq_one_letter_code
_entity_poly.pdbx_strand_id
1 'polypeptide(L)'
;AVSRSFEHFGFYMPKPLSAESFAEIPTVMLDNIAVILPVAFVGAVNTLVSVYAAHSAGDMFPIRECLVVDGLTTMVAALFGSPFGTCVYVGHPQFKAQGGKIYYSLLNCIGFCFLAATGLFATVNAFIPPFAIAPIVLFVGLAINEDAFGCIKPNQYPAAIIGLFPACADWILSKWPHGAEKPAGLAAIAYGALLVGIVWVAVGVFVINRRFQNAAIWSLIGAIL
;
A
#
# COMPACT_ATOMS: atom_id res chain seq x y z
N ALA A 1 -21.97 -7.81 20.30
CA ALA A 1 -20.88 -7.05 19.65
C ALA A 1 -20.96 -5.58 20.07
N VAL A 2 -22.00 -4.85 19.66
CA VAL A 2 -22.18 -3.42 19.96
C VAL A 2 -22.12 -3.05 21.45
N SER A 3 -22.71 -3.85 22.35
CA SER A 3 -22.65 -3.58 23.80
C SER A 3 -21.24 -3.68 24.40
N ARG A 4 -20.39 -4.59 23.90
CA ARG A 4 -18.99 -4.73 24.31
C ARG A 4 -18.10 -3.66 23.69
N SER A 5 -18.49 -3.09 22.54
CA SER A 5 -17.72 -2.02 21.90
C SER A 5 -17.64 -0.75 22.76
N PHE A 6 -18.64 -0.50 23.61
CA PHE A 6 -18.61 0.62 24.56
C PHE A 6 -17.62 0.43 25.72
N GLU A 7 -17.10 -0.78 25.96
CA GLU A 7 -16.03 -1.01 26.94
C GLU A 7 -14.69 -0.40 26.50
N HIS A 8 -14.51 -0.23 25.19
CA HIS A 8 -13.35 0.44 24.59
C HIS A 8 -13.54 1.96 24.47
N PHE A 9 -14.64 2.52 24.99
CA PHE A 9 -14.85 3.96 25.00
C PHE A 9 -13.99 4.60 26.09
N GLY A 10 -13.08 5.48 25.69
CA GLY A 10 -12.14 6.13 26.59
C GLY A 10 -11.37 7.23 25.88
N PHE A 11 -10.48 7.94 26.59
CA PHE A 11 -9.59 8.92 25.96
C PHE A 11 -8.18 8.35 25.82
N TYR A 12 -7.82 7.98 24.59
CA TYR A 12 -6.53 7.40 24.22
C TYR A 12 -5.65 8.47 23.59
N MET A 13 -4.75 9.04 24.39
CA MET A 13 -3.75 9.98 23.89
C MET A 13 -2.58 9.20 23.24
N PRO A 14 -1.99 9.71 22.14
CA PRO A 14 -0.82 9.08 21.54
C PRO A 14 0.33 8.99 22.56
N LYS A 15 0.86 7.78 22.72
CA LYS A 15 1.96 7.50 23.65
C LYS A 15 3.26 7.37 22.85
N PRO A 16 4.33 8.08 23.23
CA PRO A 16 5.62 7.88 22.57
C PRO A 16 6.14 6.45 22.85
N LEU A 17 6.99 5.93 21.95
CA LEU A 17 7.68 4.65 22.21
C LEU A 17 8.54 4.75 23.48
N SER A 18 8.65 3.62 24.17
CA SER A 18 9.55 3.47 25.31
C SER A 18 11.01 3.43 24.83
N ALA A 19 11.94 3.82 25.72
CA ALA A 19 13.38 3.75 25.45
C ALA A 19 13.85 2.31 25.11
N GLU A 20 13.19 1.30 25.67
CA GLU A 20 13.42 -0.11 25.35
C GLU A 20 13.10 -0.41 23.88
N SER A 21 11.99 0.10 23.35
CA SER A 21 11.66 -0.12 21.94
C SER A 21 12.64 0.58 20.99
N PHE A 22 13.24 1.71 21.39
CA PHE A 22 14.31 2.34 20.60
C PHE A 22 15.59 1.50 20.58
N ALA A 23 15.91 0.81 21.68
CA ALA A 23 17.07 -0.06 21.76
C ALA A 23 16.95 -1.30 20.85
N GLU A 24 15.72 -1.75 20.57
CA GLU A 24 15.42 -2.88 19.67
C GLU A 24 15.33 -2.49 18.18
N ILE A 25 15.45 -1.21 17.82
CA ILE A 25 15.39 -0.80 16.40
C ILE A 25 16.49 -1.48 15.56
N PRO A 26 17.77 -1.53 15.98
CA PRO A 26 18.82 -2.14 15.18
C PRO A 26 18.63 -3.64 14.97
N THR A 27 18.18 -4.37 16.00
CA THR A 27 17.93 -5.82 15.93
C THR A 27 16.77 -6.11 14.98
N VAL A 28 15.62 -5.45 15.18
CA VAL A 28 14.43 -5.61 14.33
C VAL A 28 14.70 -5.18 12.90
N MET A 29 15.47 -4.10 12.69
CA MET A 29 15.84 -3.63 11.36
C MET A 29 16.68 -4.66 10.62
N LEU A 30 17.69 -5.26 11.25
CA LEU A 30 18.56 -6.25 10.61
C LEU A 30 17.78 -7.53 10.27
N ASP A 31 16.92 -7.99 11.16
CA ASP A 31 16.13 -9.21 10.95
C ASP A 31 15.07 -9.06 9.85
N ASN A 32 14.56 -7.84 9.64
CA ASN A 32 13.44 -7.57 8.74
C ASN A 32 13.79 -6.66 7.56
N ILE A 33 15.08 -6.36 7.32
CA ILE A 33 15.54 -5.42 6.27
C ILE A 33 15.00 -5.81 4.89
N ALA A 34 14.92 -7.12 4.62
CA ALA A 34 14.44 -7.69 3.36
C ALA A 34 12.94 -7.42 3.12
N VAL A 35 12.16 -7.13 4.15
CA VAL A 35 10.73 -6.77 4.04
C VAL A 35 10.54 -5.26 4.15
N ILE A 36 11.28 -4.61 5.05
CA ILE A 36 11.18 -3.16 5.30
C ILE A 36 11.55 -2.37 4.04
N LEU A 37 12.66 -2.71 3.38
CA LEU A 37 13.15 -1.97 2.22
C LEU A 37 12.16 -2.01 1.04
N PRO A 38 11.63 -3.17 0.64
CA PRO A 38 10.57 -3.24 -0.38
C PRO A 38 9.31 -2.47 -0.03
N VAL A 39 8.82 -2.60 1.20
CA VAL A 39 7.58 -1.93 1.63
C VAL A 39 7.76 -0.40 1.62
N ALA A 40 8.89 0.10 2.11
CA ALA A 40 9.22 1.52 2.08
C ALA A 40 9.35 2.05 0.64
N PHE A 41 10.00 1.28 -0.24
CA PHE A 41 10.12 1.63 -1.66
C PHE A 41 8.76 1.71 -2.35
N VAL A 42 7.90 0.69 -2.14
CA VAL A 42 6.53 0.67 -2.69
C VAL A 42 5.71 1.83 -2.15
N GLY A 43 5.84 2.18 -0.86
CA GLY A 43 5.19 3.35 -0.28
C GLY A 43 5.58 4.65 -1.00
N ALA A 44 6.87 4.86 -1.22
CA ALA A 44 7.36 6.03 -1.96
C ALA A 44 6.87 6.07 -3.42
N VAL A 45 6.87 4.93 -4.11
CA VAL A 45 6.32 4.83 -5.48
C VAL A 45 4.82 5.11 -5.49
N ASN A 46 4.07 4.62 -4.50
CA ASN A 46 2.64 4.87 -4.39
C ASN A 46 2.33 6.36 -4.21
N THR A 47 3.12 7.05 -3.38
CA THR A 47 3.02 8.50 -3.22
C THR A 47 3.33 9.24 -4.52
N LEU A 48 4.35 8.82 -5.27
CA LEU A 48 4.66 9.38 -6.58
C LEU A 48 3.49 9.22 -7.57
N VAL A 49 2.93 8.02 -7.68
CA VAL A 49 1.79 7.72 -8.58
C VAL A 49 0.55 8.53 -8.17
N SER A 50 0.31 8.69 -6.87
CA SER A 50 -0.82 9.48 -6.36
C SER A 50 -0.67 10.96 -6.72
N VAL A 51 0.55 11.52 -6.66
CA VAL A 51 0.81 12.90 -7.09
C VAL A 51 0.62 13.05 -8.61
N TYR A 52 1.06 12.07 -9.42
CA TYR A 52 0.80 12.08 -10.86
C TYR A 52 -0.69 11.98 -11.19
N ALA A 53 -1.46 11.19 -10.45
CA ALA A 53 -2.90 11.13 -10.58
C ALA A 53 -3.54 12.50 -10.23
N ALA A 54 -3.05 13.19 -9.21
CA ALA A 54 -3.51 14.55 -8.92
C ALA A 54 -3.19 15.55 -10.05
N HIS A 55 -2.01 15.43 -10.68
CA HIS A 55 -1.62 16.25 -11.82
C HIS A 55 -2.54 16.04 -13.03
N SER A 56 -2.94 14.80 -13.32
CA SER A 56 -3.89 14.51 -14.42
C SER A 56 -5.29 15.07 -14.14
N ALA A 57 -5.67 15.23 -12.87
CA ALA A 57 -6.89 15.92 -12.43
C ALA A 57 -6.74 17.46 -12.31
N GLY A 58 -5.60 18.02 -12.76
CA GLY A 58 -5.35 19.46 -12.84
C GLY A 58 -4.83 20.11 -11.56
N ASP A 59 -4.45 19.35 -10.53
CA ASP A 59 -3.78 19.90 -9.34
C ASP A 59 -2.29 19.60 -9.36
N MET A 60 -1.47 20.65 -9.45
CA MET A 60 -0.02 20.51 -9.51
C MET A 60 0.60 20.61 -8.12
N PHE A 61 0.87 19.47 -7.51
CA PHE A 61 1.60 19.40 -6.24
C PHE A 61 3.10 19.15 -6.46
N PRO A 62 4.01 19.79 -5.69
CA PRO A 62 5.44 19.54 -5.79
C PRO A 62 5.80 18.12 -5.32
N ILE A 63 6.25 17.28 -6.26
CA ILE A 63 6.56 15.86 -6.00
C ILE A 63 7.54 15.68 -4.83
N ARG A 64 8.62 16.50 -4.79
CA ARG A 64 9.65 16.42 -3.74
C ARG A 64 9.08 16.70 -2.35
N GLU A 65 8.22 17.70 -2.25
CA GLU A 65 7.59 18.08 -0.99
C GLU A 65 6.65 16.97 -0.52
N CYS A 66 5.80 16.45 -1.41
CA CYS A 66 4.89 15.34 -1.08
C CYS A 66 5.65 14.11 -0.56
N LEU A 67 6.75 13.71 -1.21
CA LEU A 67 7.55 12.56 -0.79
C LEU A 67 8.24 12.79 0.56
N VAL A 68 8.81 13.97 0.78
CA VAL A 68 9.48 14.30 2.05
C VAL A 68 8.47 14.36 3.19
N VAL A 69 7.33 15.03 2.98
CA VAL A 69 6.27 15.13 3.99
C VAL A 69 5.74 13.76 4.35
N ASP A 70 5.48 12.88 3.38
CA ASP A 70 5.00 11.52 3.63
C ASP A 70 6.01 10.68 4.47
N GLY A 71 7.29 10.74 4.12
CA GLY A 71 8.34 10.09 4.91
C GLY A 71 8.46 10.65 6.33
N LEU A 72 8.40 11.98 6.48
CA LEU A 72 8.42 12.64 7.79
C LEU A 72 7.20 12.24 8.64
N THR A 73 6.00 12.22 8.06
CA THR A 73 4.79 11.81 8.78
C THR A 73 4.82 10.35 9.17
N THR A 74 5.40 9.48 8.34
CA THR A 74 5.66 8.08 8.70
C THR A 74 6.58 7.97 9.91
N MET A 75 7.68 8.72 9.94
CA MET A 75 8.60 8.72 11.09
C MET A 75 7.91 9.25 12.35
N VAL A 76 7.16 10.35 12.26
CA VAL A 76 6.42 10.89 13.40
C VAL A 76 5.38 9.89 13.91
N ALA A 77 4.60 9.27 13.02
CA ALA A 77 3.63 8.24 13.39
C ALA A 77 4.30 7.02 14.04
N ALA A 78 5.47 6.61 13.51
CA ALA A 78 6.27 5.53 14.08
C ALA A 78 6.73 5.86 15.50
N LEU A 79 7.11 7.11 15.82
CA LEU A 79 7.49 7.53 17.18
C LEU A 79 6.36 7.40 18.21
N PHE A 80 5.10 7.35 17.76
CA PHE A 80 3.92 7.13 18.61
C PHE A 80 3.37 5.70 18.52
N GLY A 81 4.13 4.76 17.94
CA GLY A 81 3.79 3.34 17.92
C GLY A 81 2.92 2.90 16.75
N SER A 82 2.79 3.72 15.70
CA SER A 82 2.09 3.27 14.47
C SER A 82 2.89 2.15 13.79
N PRO A 83 2.31 0.96 13.57
CA PRO A 83 2.96 -0.10 12.80
C PRO A 83 2.82 0.10 11.29
N PHE A 84 2.03 1.09 10.86
CA PHE A 84 1.74 1.36 9.45
C PHE A 84 2.43 2.66 9.00
N GLY A 85 3.02 2.61 7.81
CA GLY A 85 3.52 3.80 7.12
C GLY A 85 2.36 4.69 6.67
N THR A 86 2.61 5.99 6.59
CA THR A 86 1.69 6.91 5.92
C THR A 86 1.85 6.78 4.41
N CYS A 87 0.85 7.24 3.68
CA CYS A 87 0.93 7.40 2.24
C CYS A 87 0.03 8.54 1.78
N VAL A 88 0.31 9.12 0.62
CA VAL A 88 -0.62 10.05 -0.02
C VAL A 88 -1.88 9.31 -0.43
N TYR A 89 -3.02 9.96 -0.19
CA TYR A 89 -4.33 9.37 -0.40
C TYR A 89 -4.59 9.06 -1.87
N VAL A 90 -4.83 7.79 -2.17
CA VAL A 90 -5.20 7.32 -3.51
C VAL A 90 -6.63 7.73 -3.82
N GLY A 91 -6.90 8.12 -5.05
CA GLY A 91 -8.25 8.47 -5.51
C GLY A 91 -8.55 9.97 -5.59
N HIS A 92 -7.52 10.83 -5.51
CA HIS A 92 -7.67 12.28 -5.68
C HIS A 92 -8.50 12.69 -6.91
N PRO A 93 -8.30 12.10 -8.12
CA PRO A 93 -9.14 12.40 -9.29
C PRO A 93 -10.62 12.15 -9.04
N GLN A 94 -10.96 11.04 -8.39
CA GLN A 94 -12.34 10.62 -8.14
C GLN A 94 -13.02 11.52 -7.10
N PHE A 95 -12.32 11.84 -6.00
CA PHE A 95 -12.85 12.79 -5.01
C PHE A 95 -13.01 14.19 -5.60
N LYS A 96 -12.07 14.62 -6.44
CA LYS A 96 -12.15 15.92 -7.11
C LYS A 96 -13.29 15.97 -8.13
N ALA A 97 -13.53 14.90 -8.89
CA ALA A 97 -14.67 14.80 -9.80
C ALA A 97 -16.02 14.92 -9.07
N GLN A 98 -16.08 14.50 -7.79
CA GLN A 98 -17.25 14.66 -6.91
C GLN A 98 -17.33 16.04 -6.24
N GLY A 99 -16.43 16.97 -6.55
CA GLY A 99 -16.37 18.29 -5.94
C GLY A 99 -15.66 18.34 -4.59
N GLY A 100 -14.89 17.32 -4.25
CA GLY A 100 -14.04 17.27 -3.06
C GLY A 100 -13.03 18.43 -3.02
N LYS A 101 -12.91 19.07 -1.86
CA LYS A 101 -12.00 20.20 -1.60
C LYS A 101 -11.13 19.89 -0.38
N ILE A 102 -10.19 20.79 -0.07
CA ILE A 102 -9.32 20.69 1.12
C ILE A 102 -10.08 20.41 2.43
N TYR A 103 -11.28 20.98 2.60
CA TYR A 103 -12.11 20.76 3.78
C TYR A 103 -12.53 19.30 3.96
N TYR A 104 -12.75 18.57 2.87
CA TYR A 104 -13.07 17.14 2.94
C TYR A 104 -11.91 16.36 3.57
N SER A 105 -10.68 16.59 3.10
CA SER A 105 -9.49 15.96 3.65
C SER A 105 -9.25 16.35 5.12
N LEU A 106 -9.46 17.63 5.47
CA LEU A 106 -9.31 18.12 6.84
C LEU A 106 -10.34 17.50 7.79
N LEU A 107 -11.62 17.45 7.39
CA LEU A 107 -12.69 16.86 8.18
C LEU A 107 -12.48 15.35 8.37
N ASN A 108 -11.99 14.65 7.35
CA ASN A 108 -11.60 13.25 7.50
C ASN A 108 -10.49 13.08 8.54
N CYS A 109 -9.43 13.90 8.48
CA CYS A 109 -8.35 13.86 9.47
C CYS A 109 -8.87 14.08 10.90
N ILE A 110 -9.68 15.13 11.11
CA ILE A 110 -10.28 15.43 12.41
C ILE A 110 -11.21 14.29 12.87
N GLY A 111 -12.05 13.78 11.98
CA GLY A 111 -12.97 12.69 12.25
C GLY A 111 -12.25 11.41 12.68
N PHE A 112 -11.24 10.98 11.92
CA PHE A 112 -10.45 9.80 12.26
C PHE A 112 -9.63 10.00 13.55
N CYS A 113 -9.09 11.19 13.78
CA CYS A 113 -8.39 11.51 15.02
C CYS A 113 -9.34 11.45 16.22
N PHE A 114 -10.56 11.98 16.10
CA PHE A 114 -11.58 11.88 17.13
C PHE A 114 -12.00 10.43 17.38
N LEU A 115 -12.23 9.64 16.34
CA LEU A 115 -12.57 8.21 16.46
C LEU A 115 -11.44 7.41 17.11
N ALA A 116 -10.18 7.72 16.78
CA ALA A 116 -9.00 7.12 17.38
C ALA A 116 -8.88 7.47 18.87
N ALA A 117 -8.98 8.76 19.19
CA ALA A 117 -8.83 9.27 20.54
C ALA A 117 -9.95 8.80 21.47
N THR A 118 -11.14 8.55 20.96
CA THR A 118 -12.30 8.10 21.77
C THR A 118 -12.48 6.59 21.84
N GLY A 119 -11.72 5.82 21.04
CA GLY A 119 -11.91 4.37 20.92
C GLY A 119 -13.17 3.95 20.15
N LEU A 120 -13.89 4.91 19.54
CA LEU A 120 -15.15 4.67 18.82
C LEU A 120 -15.00 3.78 17.58
N PHE A 121 -13.78 3.55 17.08
CA PHE A 121 -13.54 2.57 16.02
C PHE A 121 -14.07 1.17 16.35
N ALA A 122 -14.01 0.73 17.61
CA ALA A 122 -14.56 -0.56 18.02
C ALA A 122 -16.10 -0.61 17.84
N THR A 123 -16.76 0.53 18.04
CA THR A 123 -18.20 0.69 17.86
C THR A 123 -18.55 0.74 16.39
N VAL A 124 -17.84 1.54 15.59
CA VAL A 124 -18.04 1.61 14.14
C VAL A 124 -17.82 0.24 13.49
N ASN A 125 -16.75 -0.46 13.86
CA ASN A 125 -16.46 -1.81 13.36
C ASN A 125 -17.54 -2.84 13.74
N ALA A 126 -18.21 -2.67 14.88
CA ALA A 126 -19.30 -3.55 15.27
C ALA A 126 -20.58 -3.34 14.45
N PHE A 127 -20.76 -2.18 13.82
CA PHE A 127 -21.87 -1.89 12.92
C PHE A 127 -21.58 -2.31 11.47
N ILE A 128 -20.32 -2.30 11.05
CA ILE A 128 -19.94 -2.65 9.68
C ILE A 128 -20.01 -4.18 9.53
N PRO A 129 -20.85 -4.71 8.61
CA PRO A 129 -20.85 -6.13 8.33
C PRO A 129 -19.49 -6.54 7.75
N PRO A 130 -18.86 -7.63 8.23
CA PRO A 130 -17.56 -8.06 7.71
C PRO A 130 -17.64 -8.40 6.22
N PHE A 131 -18.80 -8.87 5.75
CA PHE A 131 -19.08 -9.16 4.34
C PHE A 131 -19.16 -7.90 3.46
N ALA A 132 -19.36 -6.71 4.03
CA ALA A 132 -19.41 -5.45 3.28
C ALA A 132 -18.02 -4.91 2.94
N ILE A 133 -16.98 -5.32 3.68
CA ILE A 133 -15.60 -4.83 3.49
C ILE A 133 -14.99 -5.40 2.20
N ALA A 134 -15.21 -6.69 1.94
CA ALA A 134 -14.58 -7.37 0.79
C ALA A 134 -14.97 -6.78 -0.57
N PRO A 135 -16.25 -6.48 -0.87
CA PRO A 135 -16.63 -5.80 -2.10
C PRO A 135 -15.99 -4.42 -2.25
N ILE A 136 -15.88 -3.63 -1.17
CA ILE A 136 -15.27 -2.30 -1.21
C ILE A 136 -13.82 -2.40 -1.66
N VAL A 137 -13.04 -3.31 -1.05
CA VAL A 137 -11.64 -3.54 -1.42
C VAL A 137 -11.51 -4.03 -2.86
N LEU A 138 -12.42 -4.90 -3.31
CA LEU A 138 -12.46 -5.36 -4.70
C LEU A 138 -12.69 -4.20 -5.67
N PHE A 139 -13.69 -3.35 -5.43
CA PHE A 139 -13.99 -2.20 -6.29
C PHE A 139 -12.83 -1.20 -6.34
N VAL A 140 -12.18 -0.93 -5.21
CA VAL A 140 -10.98 -0.07 -5.16
C VAL A 140 -9.84 -0.71 -5.97
N GLY A 141 -9.62 -2.01 -5.83
CA GLY A 141 -8.62 -2.73 -6.63
C GLY A 141 -8.89 -2.68 -8.13
N LEU A 142 -10.16 -2.84 -8.55
CA LEU A 142 -10.56 -2.71 -9.95
C LEU A 142 -10.36 -1.29 -10.48
N ALA A 143 -10.72 -0.27 -9.70
CA ALA A 143 -10.51 1.13 -10.07
C ALA A 143 -9.01 1.47 -10.22
N ILE A 144 -8.14 0.97 -9.33
CA ILE A 144 -6.69 1.13 -9.45
C ILE A 144 -6.17 0.47 -10.73
N ASN A 145 -6.68 -0.72 -11.08
CA ASN A 145 -6.31 -1.38 -12.33
C ASN A 145 -6.79 -0.56 -13.55
N GLU A 146 -8.02 -0.06 -13.55
CA GLU A 146 -8.53 0.80 -14.60
C GLU A 146 -7.63 2.03 -14.83
N ASP A 147 -7.28 2.74 -13.75
CA ASP A 147 -6.38 3.90 -13.81
C ASP A 147 -4.98 3.49 -14.33
N ALA A 148 -4.46 2.35 -13.89
CA ALA A 148 -3.15 1.85 -14.34
C ALA A 148 -3.15 1.50 -15.84
N PHE A 149 -4.19 0.81 -16.33
CA PHE A 149 -4.33 0.47 -17.74
C PHE A 149 -4.60 1.71 -18.62
N GLY A 150 -5.30 2.72 -18.09
CA GLY A 150 -5.50 4.00 -18.76
C GLY A 150 -4.22 4.81 -18.99
N CYS A 151 -3.19 4.61 -18.16
CA CYS A 151 -1.92 5.33 -18.24
C CYS A 151 -0.86 4.65 -19.14
N ILE A 152 -1.00 3.35 -19.45
CA ILE A 152 0.00 2.58 -20.21
C ILE A 152 -0.40 2.37 -21.66
N LYS A 153 0.58 2.09 -22.53
CA LYS A 153 0.32 1.86 -23.96
C LYS A 153 -0.31 0.47 -24.19
N PRO A 154 -1.18 0.29 -25.20
CA PRO A 154 -1.82 -1.01 -25.48
C PRO A 154 -0.84 -2.17 -25.71
N ASN A 155 0.35 -1.87 -26.28
CA ASN A 155 1.38 -2.88 -26.49
C ASN A 155 2.02 -3.38 -25.18
N GLN A 156 1.86 -2.68 -24.06
CA GLN A 156 2.42 -3.00 -22.74
C GLN A 156 1.42 -3.75 -21.84
N TYR A 157 0.16 -3.90 -22.25
CA TYR A 157 -0.86 -4.63 -21.48
C TYR A 157 -0.43 -6.06 -21.09
N PRO A 158 0.25 -6.85 -21.95
CA PRO A 158 0.70 -8.18 -21.56
C PRO A 158 1.67 -8.15 -20.36
N ALA A 159 2.58 -7.17 -20.30
CA ALA A 159 3.52 -7.04 -19.19
C ALA A 159 2.81 -6.65 -17.88
N ALA A 160 1.80 -5.77 -17.95
CA ALA A 160 0.98 -5.42 -16.79
C ALA A 160 0.21 -6.63 -16.24
N ILE A 161 -0.39 -7.43 -17.13
CA ILE A 161 -1.13 -8.64 -16.74
C ILE A 161 -0.19 -9.67 -16.10
N ILE A 162 1.02 -9.87 -16.66
CA ILE A 162 2.03 -10.77 -16.07
C ILE A 162 2.41 -10.32 -14.64
N GLY A 163 2.46 -9.02 -14.38
CA GLY A 163 2.72 -8.47 -13.05
C GLY A 163 1.67 -8.77 -11.98
N LEU A 164 0.45 -9.14 -12.37
CA LEU A 164 -0.63 -9.50 -11.44
C LEU A 164 -0.52 -10.96 -10.96
N PHE A 165 0.19 -11.83 -11.69
CA PHE A 165 0.31 -13.24 -11.34
C PHE A 165 0.92 -13.48 -9.94
N PRO A 166 1.99 -12.78 -9.52
CA PRO A 166 2.53 -12.95 -8.17
C PRO A 166 1.52 -12.66 -7.06
N ALA A 167 0.72 -11.60 -7.19
CA ALA A 167 -0.31 -11.28 -6.22
C ALA A 167 -1.42 -12.35 -6.18
N CYS A 168 -1.83 -12.86 -7.33
CA CYS A 168 -2.78 -13.98 -7.40
C CYS A 168 -2.20 -15.25 -6.78
N ALA A 169 -0.93 -15.55 -7.02
CA ALA A 169 -0.24 -16.71 -6.46
C ALA A 169 -0.17 -16.63 -4.93
N ASP A 170 0.18 -15.48 -4.38
CA ASP A 170 0.20 -15.23 -2.94
C ASP A 170 -1.18 -15.39 -2.32
N TRP A 171 -2.22 -14.84 -2.95
CA TRP A 171 -3.60 -15.03 -2.49
C TRP A 171 -4.01 -16.51 -2.47
N ILE A 172 -3.72 -17.28 -3.53
CA ILE A 172 -4.03 -18.71 -3.59
C ILE A 172 -3.32 -19.47 -2.45
N LEU A 173 -2.04 -19.17 -2.19
CA LEU A 173 -1.30 -19.82 -1.10
C LEU A 173 -1.82 -19.43 0.29
N SER A 174 -2.28 -18.19 0.46
CA SER A 174 -2.86 -17.72 1.72
C SER A 174 -4.13 -18.48 2.12
N LYS A 175 -4.83 -19.08 1.15
CA LYS A 175 -6.07 -19.86 1.32
C LYS A 175 -5.90 -21.33 0.97
N TRP A 176 -4.67 -21.82 0.83
CA TRP A 176 -4.40 -23.17 0.32
C TRP A 176 -5.07 -24.25 1.18
N PRO A 177 -6.08 -24.98 0.64
CA PRO A 177 -6.86 -25.93 1.43
C PRO A 177 -6.33 -27.37 1.35
N HIS A 178 -5.31 -27.64 0.52
CA HIS A 178 -4.89 -29.00 0.15
C HIS A 178 -3.71 -29.56 0.96
N GLY A 179 -3.58 -29.18 2.24
CA GLY A 179 -2.55 -29.70 3.16
C GLY A 179 -1.34 -28.77 3.34
N ALA A 180 -0.34 -29.22 4.11
CA ALA A 180 0.85 -28.42 4.44
C ALA A 180 1.80 -28.22 3.25
N GLU A 181 1.75 -29.12 2.26
CA GLU A 181 2.60 -29.04 1.07
C GLU A 181 2.00 -28.06 0.06
N LYS A 182 2.62 -26.88 -0.01
CA LYS A 182 2.32 -25.87 -1.02
C LYS A 182 3.05 -26.25 -2.33
N PRO A 183 2.43 -26.09 -3.52
CA PRO A 183 3.10 -26.38 -4.78
C PRO A 183 4.35 -25.50 -4.91
N ALA A 184 5.52 -26.12 -5.06
CA ALA A 184 6.79 -25.41 -5.04
C ALA A 184 6.87 -24.27 -6.08
N GLY A 185 6.34 -24.50 -7.29
CA GLY A 185 6.29 -23.47 -8.33
C GLY A 185 5.39 -22.28 -7.99
N LEU A 186 4.27 -22.52 -7.30
CA LEU A 186 3.37 -21.45 -6.87
C LEU A 186 3.98 -20.68 -5.68
N ALA A 187 4.60 -21.41 -4.75
CA ALA A 187 5.34 -20.86 -3.62
C ALA A 187 6.46 -19.92 -4.06
N ALA A 188 7.25 -20.32 -5.06
CA ALA A 188 8.35 -19.52 -5.58
C ALA A 188 7.91 -18.15 -6.13
N ILE A 189 6.71 -18.06 -6.70
CA ILE A 189 6.19 -16.83 -7.32
C ILE A 189 5.42 -15.96 -6.31
N ALA A 190 4.82 -16.59 -5.29
CA ALA A 190 4.05 -15.91 -4.26
C ALA A 190 4.90 -15.13 -3.26
N TYR A 191 6.05 -15.68 -2.84
CA TYR A 191 6.92 -14.99 -1.89
C TYR A 191 7.47 -13.70 -2.51
N GLY A 192 7.26 -12.58 -1.82
CA GLY A 192 7.69 -11.28 -2.33
C GLY A 192 6.87 -10.78 -3.53
N ALA A 193 5.60 -11.21 -3.66
CA ALA A 193 4.72 -10.89 -4.78
C ALA A 193 4.77 -9.44 -5.28
N LEU A 194 4.87 -8.46 -4.36
CA LEU A 194 5.03 -7.05 -4.69
C LEU A 194 6.30 -6.76 -5.50
N LEU A 195 7.47 -7.21 -5.01
CA LEU A 195 8.74 -7.02 -5.69
C LEU A 195 8.80 -7.79 -7.01
N VAL A 196 8.40 -9.06 -6.97
CA VAL A 196 8.39 -9.94 -8.15
C VAL A 196 7.50 -9.34 -9.24
N GLY A 197 6.32 -8.85 -8.87
CA GLY A 197 5.40 -8.16 -9.79
C GLY A 197 6.04 -6.95 -10.45
N ILE A 198 6.68 -6.06 -9.66
CA ILE A 198 7.36 -4.87 -10.18
C ILE A 198 8.49 -5.25 -11.14
N VAL A 199 9.35 -6.19 -10.75
CA VAL A 199 10.47 -6.65 -11.58
C VAL A 199 9.96 -7.26 -12.88
N TRP A 200 8.94 -8.12 -12.82
CA TRP A 200 8.36 -8.76 -14.00
C TRP A 200 7.74 -7.76 -14.97
N VAL A 201 6.99 -6.78 -14.46
CA VAL A 201 6.42 -5.71 -15.30
C VAL A 201 7.54 -4.89 -15.93
N ALA A 202 8.58 -4.51 -15.16
CA ALA A 202 9.70 -3.74 -15.68
C ALA A 202 10.42 -4.48 -16.81
N VAL A 203 10.80 -5.75 -16.59
CA VAL A 203 11.44 -6.61 -17.59
C VAL A 203 10.53 -6.73 -18.82
N GLY A 204 9.26 -7.06 -18.64
CA GLY A 204 8.29 -7.21 -19.73
C GLY A 204 8.16 -5.94 -20.57
N VAL A 205 8.02 -4.78 -19.95
CA VAL A 205 7.93 -3.48 -20.64
C VAL A 205 9.22 -3.18 -21.42
N PHE A 206 10.41 -3.43 -20.87
CA PHE A 206 11.66 -3.17 -21.58
C PHE A 206 11.88 -4.13 -22.76
N VAL A 207 11.49 -5.40 -22.61
CA VAL A 207 11.54 -6.38 -23.71
C VAL A 207 10.59 -5.99 -24.84
N ILE A 208 9.35 -5.63 -24.54
CA ILE A 208 8.36 -5.17 -25.51
C ILE A 208 8.87 -3.94 -26.28
N ASN A 209 9.50 -3.00 -25.58
CA ASN A 209 10.07 -1.80 -26.18
C ASN A 209 11.45 -2.03 -26.84
N ARG A 210 11.92 -3.28 -26.96
CA ARG A 210 13.24 -3.65 -27.53
C ARG A 210 14.44 -2.99 -26.85
N ARG A 211 14.34 -2.65 -25.57
CA ARG A 211 15.41 -2.07 -24.74
C ARG A 211 16.06 -3.15 -23.88
N PHE A 212 16.75 -4.08 -24.53
CA PHE A 212 17.26 -5.30 -23.88
C PHE A 212 18.32 -5.05 -22.79
N GLN A 213 19.09 -3.96 -22.89
CA GLN A 213 20.06 -3.60 -21.85
C GLN A 213 19.36 -3.29 -20.51
N ASN A 214 18.28 -2.51 -20.55
CA ASN A 214 17.50 -2.21 -19.35
C ASN A 214 16.79 -3.46 -18.83
N ALA A 215 16.26 -4.30 -19.72
CA ALA A 215 15.65 -5.57 -19.32
C ALA A 215 16.67 -6.46 -18.58
N ALA A 216 17.90 -6.57 -19.07
CA ALA A 216 18.97 -7.33 -18.42
C ALA A 216 19.33 -6.78 -17.04
N ILE A 217 19.41 -5.45 -16.90
CA ILE A 217 19.65 -4.81 -15.60
C ILE A 217 18.54 -5.16 -14.61
N TRP A 218 17.27 -5.07 -15.01
CA TRP A 218 16.14 -5.43 -14.15
C TRP A 218 16.09 -6.91 -13.81
N SER A 219 16.46 -7.80 -14.73
CA SER A 219 16.62 -9.22 -14.45
C SER A 219 17.75 -9.49 -13.45
N LEU A 220 18.87 -8.77 -13.53
CA LEU A 220 19.96 -8.89 -12.56
C LEU A 220 19.56 -8.39 -11.18
N ILE A 221 18.85 -7.26 -11.10
CA ILE A 221 18.29 -6.76 -9.84
C ILE A 221 17.34 -7.80 -9.23
N GLY A 222 16.45 -8.37 -10.04
CA GLY A 222 15.54 -9.42 -9.61
C GLY A 222 16.20 -10.74 -9.18
N ALA A 223 17.43 -11.01 -9.62
CA ALA A 223 18.18 -12.19 -9.20
C ALA A 223 18.88 -12.01 -7.84
N ILE A 224 19.05 -10.77 -7.39
CA ILE A 224 19.70 -10.41 -6.12
C ILE A 224 18.67 -10.24 -4.99
N LEU A 225 17.48 -9.76 -5.33
CA LEU A 225 16.32 -9.60 -4.42
C LEU A 225 15.70 -10.96 -4.07
#